data_AF-A0A1Q9NM53-F1
#
_entry.id   AF-A0A1Q9NM53-F1
#
_cell.length_a   1.000
_cell.length_b   1.000
_cell.length_c   1.000
_cell.angle_alpha   90.00
_cell.angle_beta   90.00
_cell.angle_gamma   90.00
#
_symmetry.space_group_name_H-M   'P 1'
#
loop_
_entity.id
_entity.type
_entity.pdbx_description
1 polymer ?
#
loop_
_entity_poly.entity_id
_entity_poly.type
_entity_poly.pdbx_seq_one_letter_code
_entity_poly.pdbx_strand_id
1 'polypeptide(L)' 'MFKVAYVSSYAPRECGIATFTEDLIKNIDALHVLKPASIIALNDPGSYYNYGNEVLIQIDADDKR' A
#
# COMPACT_ATOMS: atom_id res chain seq x y z
N MET A 1 -13.70 -11.35 -11.52
CA MET A 1 -12.56 -10.44 -11.31
C MET A 1 -12.16 -10.45 -9.84
N PHE A 2 -10.92 -10.81 -9.55
CA PHE A 2 -10.44 -11.00 -8.17
C PHE A 2 -10.20 -9.66 -7.46
N LYS A 3 -10.33 -9.66 -6.14
CA LYS A 3 -9.92 -8.56 -5.27
C LYS A 3 -8.59 -8.94 -4.65
N VAL A 4 -7.58 -8.08 -4.81
CA VAL A 4 -6.23 -8.29 -4.28
C VAL A 4 -5.93 -7.19 -3.27
N ALA A 5 -5.35 -7.58 -2.14
CA ALA A 5 -4.84 -6.65 -1.14
C ALA A 5 -3.31 -6.67 -1.18
N TYR A 6 -2.70 -5.49 -1.26
CA TYR A 6 -1.26 -5.30 -1.26
C TYR A 6 -0.80 -4.90 0.13
N VAL A 7 0.16 -5.64 0.70
CA VAL A 7 0.75 -5.36 2.02
C VAL A 7 2.22 -4.99 1.81
N SER A 8 2.54 -3.71 1.93
CA SER A 8 3.90 -3.19 1.65
C SER A 8 4.05 -1.77 2.20
N SER A 9 5.28 -1.24 2.17
CA SER A 9 5.50 0.19 2.25
C SER A 9 4.81 0.90 1.08
N TYR A 10 4.21 2.06 1.32
CA TYR A 10 3.48 2.81 0.29
C TYR A 10 3.62 4.32 0.51
N ALA A 11 3.49 5.11 -0.56
CA ALA A 11 3.55 6.57 -0.50
C ALA A 11 2.44 7.11 0.43
N PRO A 12 2.71 8.09 1.32
CA PRO A 12 3.79 9.07 1.26
C PRO A 12 5.04 8.71 2.08
N ARG A 13 5.21 7.44 2.50
CA ARG A 13 6.46 7.03 3.16
C ARG A 13 7.65 7.17 2.20
N GLU A 14 8.64 7.98 2.56
CA GLU A 14 9.81 8.26 1.71
C GLU A 14 10.85 7.12 1.79
N CYS A 15 10.56 6.00 1.13
CA CYS A 15 11.50 4.89 0.95
C CYS A 15 11.42 4.33 -0.47
N GLY A 16 12.51 3.75 -0.98
CA GLY A 16 12.54 3.22 -2.35
C GLY A 16 11.48 2.13 -2.62
N ILE A 17 11.11 1.35 -1.60
CA ILE A 17 10.08 0.32 -1.69
C ILE A 17 8.68 0.93 -1.85
N ALA A 18 8.42 2.08 -1.22
CA ALA A 18 7.12 2.75 -1.32
C ALA A 18 6.85 3.22 -2.75
N THR A 19 7.84 3.86 -3.40
CA THR A 19 7.73 4.27 -4.80
C THR A 19 7.57 3.06 -5.72
N PHE A 20 8.37 2.00 -5.53
CA PHE A 20 8.22 0.77 -6.31
C PHE A 20 6.83 0.15 -6.19
N THR A 21 6.28 0.07 -4.97
CA THR A 21 4.95 -0.49 -4.72
C THR A 21 3.87 0.37 -5.37
N GLU A 22 3.97 1.69 -5.28
CA GLU A 22 3.05 2.62 -5.93
C GLU A 22 3.03 2.45 -7.45
N ASP A 23 4.21 2.38 -8.08
CA ASP A 23 4.32 2.16 -9.53
C ASP A 23 3.76 0.79 -9.93
N LEU A 24 4.07 -0.27 -9.19
CA LEU A 24 3.56 -1.62 -9.44
C LEU A 24 2.03 -1.63 -9.43
N ILE A 25 1.41 -1.04 -8.40
CA ILE A 25 -0.04 -1.02 -8.24
C ILE A 25 -0.70 -0.22 -9.36
N LYS A 26 -0.19 0.98 -9.66
CA LYS A 26 -0.71 1.81 -10.75
C LYS A 26 -0.68 1.09 -12.09
N ASN A 27 0.41 0.37 -12.39
CA ASN A 27 0.53 -0.40 -13.62
C ASN A 27 -0.40 -1.61 -13.66
N ILE A 28 -0.60 -2.32 -12.54
CA ILE A 28 -1.56 -3.44 -12.48
C ILE A 28 -3.00 -2.95 -12.66
N ASP A 29 -3.38 -1.85 -11.98
CA ASP A 29 -4.73 -1.28 -12.09
C ASP A 29 -5.03 -0.80 -13.52
N ALA A 30 -4.02 -0.28 -14.23
CA ALA A 30 -4.12 0.14 -15.63
C ALA A 30 -4.38 -1.02 -16.60
N LEU A 31 -4.06 -2.27 -16.23
CA LEU A 31 -4.38 -3.45 -17.06
C LEU A 31 -5.87 -3.83 -16.99
N HIS A 32 -6.61 -3.34 -16.01
CA HIS A 32 -8.03 -3.65 -15.79
C HIS A 32 -8.35 -5.16 -15.69
N VAL A 33 -7.37 -5.96 -15.28
CA VAL A 33 -7.50 -7.42 -15.10
C VAL A 33 -7.93 -7.82 -13.68
N LEU A 34 -7.81 -6.90 -12.72
CA LEU A 34 -8.21 -7.05 -11.32
C LEU A 34 -9.21 -5.94 -10.94
N LYS A 35 -9.87 -6.11 -9.79
CA LYS A 35 -10.57 -4.98 -9.16
C LYS A 35 -9.56 -3.92 -8.71
N PRO A 36 -9.98 -2.65 -8.56
CA PRO A 36 -9.10 -1.59 -8.06
C PRO A 36 -8.35 -2.02 -6.80
N ALA A 37 -7.08 -1.62 -6.74
CA ALA A 37 -6.20 -2.04 -5.67
C ALA A 37 -6.74 -1.67 -4.28
N SER A 38 -6.42 -2.52 -3.32
CA SER A 38 -6.67 -2.29 -1.90
C SER A 38 -5.32 -2.38 -1.19
N ILE A 39 -4.92 -1.33 -0.48
CA ILE A 39 -3.59 -1.27 0.15
C ILE A 39 -3.72 -1.37 1.68
N ILE A 40 -2.81 -2.15 2.26
CA ILE A 40 -2.52 -2.23 3.69
C ILE A 40 -1.10 -1.68 3.84
N ALA A 41 -0.99 -0.45 4.31
CA ALA A 41 0.30 0.23 4.36
C ALA A 41 1.10 -0.21 5.59
N LEU A 42 2.37 -0.58 5.36
CA LEU A 42 3.34 -0.87 6.41
C LEU A 42 4.17 0.38 6.75
N ASN A 43 4.00 0.85 7.98
CA ASN A 43 4.68 2.03 8.51
C ASN A 43 5.88 1.64 9.36
N ASP A 44 6.82 2.59 9.48
CA ASP A 44 7.85 2.52 10.52
C ASP A 44 7.22 2.62 11.92
N PRO A 45 7.87 2.05 12.95
CA PRO A 45 7.33 2.07 14.30
C PRO A 45 6.96 3.46 14.81
N GLY A 46 5.73 3.59 15.31
CA GLY A 46 5.19 4.86 15.80
C GLY A 46 4.91 5.92 14.73
N SER A 47 5.02 5.59 13.44
CA SER A 47 4.74 6.51 12.34
C SER A 47 3.29 6.39 11.86
N TYR A 48 2.71 7.52 11.46
CA TYR A 48 1.39 7.60 10.87
C TYR A 48 1.42 8.54 9.67
N TYR A 49 0.84 8.11 8.56
CA TYR A 49 0.82 8.88 7.31
C TYR A 49 -0.60 9.16 6.86
N ASN A 50 -0.77 10.28 6.15
CA ASN A 50 -2.04 10.64 5.51
C ASN A 50 -2.10 9.99 4.12
N TYR A 51 -2.61 8.77 4.08
CA TYR A 51 -2.78 8.02 2.84
C TYR A 51 -4.02 8.44 2.04
N GLY A 52 -4.01 8.18 0.74
CA GLY A 52 -5.19 8.30 -0.11
C GLY A 52 -6.23 7.20 0.16
N ASN A 53 -7.39 7.30 -0.49
CA ASN A 53 -8.53 6.40 -0.28
C ASN A 53 -8.26 4.95 -0.72
N GLU A 54 -7.19 4.71 -1.47
CA GLU A 54 -6.74 3.38 -1.88
C GLU A 54 -6.17 2.56 -0.71
N VAL A 55 -5.73 3.23 0.37
CA VAL A 55 -5.23 2.59 1.60
C VAL A 55 -6.39 2.36 2.55
N LEU A 56 -6.70 1.08 2.79
CA LEU A 56 -7.80 0.69 3.67
C LEU A 56 -7.42 0.80 5.14
N ILE A 57 -6.19 0.40 5.46
CA ILE A 57 -5.62 0.42 6.81
C ILE A 57 -4.12 0.68 6.73
N GLN A 58 -3.56 1.23 7.81
CA GLN A 58 -2.12 1.31 8.03
C GLN A 58 -1.76 0.56 9.32
N ILE A 59 -0.65 -0.17 9.28
CA ILE A 59 -0.17 -1.02 10.37
C ILE A 59 1.30 -0.72 10.65
N ASP A 60 1.70 -0.92 11.90
CA ASP A 60 3.10 -0.80 12.32
C ASP A 60 3.84 -2.10 11.97
N ALA A 61 4.99 -1.97 11.29
CA ALA A 61 5.77 -3.13 10.85
C ALA A 61 6.34 -3.96 12.01
N ASP A 62 6.47 -3.39 13.21
CA ASP A 62 6.92 -4.11 14.42
C ASP A 62 5.77 -4.38 15.41
N ASP A 63 4.49 -4.26 15.00
CA ASP A 63 3.37 -4.64 15.85
C ASP A 63 3.43 -6.15 16.17
N LYS A 64 3.59 -6.47 17.46
CA LYS A 64 3.71 -7.84 18.00
C LYS A 64 2.46 -8.31 18.72
N ARG A 65 1.35 -7.56 18.66
CA ARG A 65 0.09 -7.91 19.32
C ARG A 65 -0.47 -9.25 18.86
#